data_AF-A0A553FHW2-F1
#
_entry.id   AF-A0A553FHW2-F1
#
_cell.length_a   1.000
_cell.length_b   1.000
_cell.length_c   1.000
_cell.angle_alpha   90.00
_cell.angle_beta   90.00
_cell.angle_gamma   90.00
#
_symmetry.space_group_name_H-M   'P 1'
#
loop_
_entity.id
_entity.type
_entity.pdbx_description
1 polymer ?
#
loop_
_entity_poly.entity_id
_entity_poly.type
_entity_poly.pdbx_seq_one_letter_code
_entity_poly.pdbx_strand_id
1 'polypeptide(L)'
;MNMKIIIVLFFFTTMAFNAEGVADNEYKNYRVFNPDIADEHPVEFFRRYAILIQTYDEKVIGLYSDSAQILVNMKHTHGLEKFGELSGEEWKKLAKSAIWMSKNTGDKITYSNLNIIKIDDGFRISADRYSVKACYTDSSFYQIVKFNKEGKLKIMKEYFEVIPKSKC
;
A
#
# COMPACT_ATOMS: atom_id res chain seq x y z
N MET A 1 19.38 -1.05 64.58
CA MET A 1 18.45 -2.13 64.19
C MET A 1 17.03 -1.65 64.45
N ASN A 2 16.35 -1.17 63.41
CA ASN A 2 14.90 -1.25 63.21
C ASN A 2 14.55 -0.48 61.92
N MET A 3 14.23 -1.29 60.94
CA MET A 3 14.00 -1.02 59.52
C MET A 3 12.68 -0.26 59.36
N LYS A 4 12.72 1.01 58.94
CA LYS A 4 11.53 1.72 58.49
C LYS A 4 11.26 1.35 57.04
N ILE A 5 10.24 0.52 56.85
CA ILE A 5 9.71 0.10 55.55
C ILE A 5 9.14 1.35 54.86
N ILE A 6 9.76 1.76 53.76
CA ILE A 6 9.24 2.78 52.86
C ILE A 6 8.26 2.07 51.91
N ILE A 7 6.97 2.30 52.10
CA ILE A 7 5.94 1.91 51.13
C ILE A 7 5.97 2.96 50.02
N VAL A 8 6.69 2.69 48.95
CA VAL A 8 6.57 3.44 47.70
C VAL A 8 5.33 2.92 46.99
N LEU A 9 4.23 3.68 47.07
CA LEU A 9 3.07 3.46 46.21
C LEU A 9 3.49 3.72 44.76
N PHE A 10 3.64 2.65 43.98
CA PHE A 10 3.68 2.71 42.53
C PHE A 10 2.30 3.13 42.03
N PHE A 11 2.15 4.41 41.68
CA PHE A 11 1.09 4.84 40.77
C PHE A 11 1.43 4.31 39.37
N PHE A 12 0.98 3.09 39.07
CA PHE A 12 0.81 2.64 37.69
C PHE A 12 -0.41 3.39 37.12
N THR A 13 -0.22 4.60 36.60
CA THR A 13 -1.15 5.15 35.62
C THR A 13 -0.97 4.34 34.34
N THR A 14 -1.81 3.32 34.18
CA THR A 14 -2.08 2.72 32.88
C THR A 14 -2.66 3.80 31.98
N MET A 15 -1.83 4.41 31.13
CA MET A 15 -2.33 5.06 29.93
C MET A 15 -2.81 3.95 29.01
N ALA A 16 -4.10 3.61 29.13
CA ALA A 16 -4.80 2.91 28.07
C ALA A 16 -4.81 3.85 26.86
N PHE A 17 -3.88 3.63 25.92
CA PHE A 17 -3.94 4.22 24.60
C PHE A 17 -5.11 3.54 23.89
N ASN A 18 -6.30 4.12 24.01
CA ASN A 18 -7.45 3.75 23.19
C ASN A 18 -7.09 4.06 21.74
N ALA A 19 -6.64 3.05 21.00
CA ALA A 19 -6.43 3.09 19.56
C ALA A 19 -7.76 2.89 18.80
N GLU A 20 -8.83 3.50 19.30
CA GLU A 20 -10.15 3.50 18.67
C GLU A 20 -10.57 4.96 18.48
N GLY A 21 -10.56 5.43 17.23
CA GLY A 21 -11.32 6.63 16.88
C GLY A 21 -10.66 7.72 16.03
N VAL A 22 -9.68 7.43 15.16
CA VAL A 22 -9.23 8.43 14.15
C VAL A 22 -9.51 7.99 12.70
N ALA A 23 -10.05 6.79 12.46
CA ALA A 23 -10.14 6.26 11.10
C ALA A 23 -11.45 6.52 10.33
N ASP A 24 -12.56 6.90 10.96
CA ASP A 24 -13.88 6.84 10.28
C ASP A 24 -14.59 8.18 10.03
N ASN A 25 -14.34 9.22 10.83
CA ASN A 25 -15.11 10.48 10.71
C ASN A 25 -14.51 11.50 9.75
N GLU A 26 -13.22 11.43 9.43
CA GLU A 26 -12.58 12.37 8.50
C GLU A 26 -12.78 11.96 7.03
N TYR A 27 -13.05 10.68 6.77
CA TYR A 27 -13.06 10.09 5.42
C TYR A 27 -14.37 10.31 4.65
N LYS A 28 -15.51 10.52 5.32
CA LYS A 28 -16.80 10.72 4.63
C LYS A 28 -16.92 12.07 3.91
N ASN A 29 -16.07 13.05 4.24
CA ASN A 29 -16.12 14.40 3.65
C ASN A 29 -15.31 14.58 2.35
N TYR A 30 -14.44 13.64 1.97
CA TYR A 30 -13.58 13.77 0.79
C TYR A 30 -14.18 13.16 -0.49
N ARG A 31 -15.46 13.44 -0.79
CA ARG A 31 -16.10 13.08 -2.08
C ARG A 31 -15.78 14.04 -3.23
N VAL A 32 -14.98 15.07 -3.01
CA VAL A 32 -14.59 16.03 -4.04
C VAL A 32 -13.10 15.89 -4.30
N PHE A 33 -12.75 15.38 -5.48
CA PHE A 33 -11.37 15.36 -5.96
C PHE A 33 -10.82 16.79 -5.99
N ASN A 34 -9.84 17.07 -5.13
CA ASN A 34 -9.06 18.30 -5.22
C ASN A 34 -7.70 17.97 -5.85
N PRO A 35 -7.45 18.34 -7.11
CA PRO A 35 -6.19 18.05 -7.81
C PRO A 35 -4.98 18.76 -7.20
N ASP A 36 -5.19 19.81 -6.40
CA ASP A 36 -4.11 20.64 -5.84
C ASP A 36 -3.53 20.09 -4.53
N ILE A 37 -4.17 19.10 -3.91
CA ILE A 37 -3.75 18.45 -2.63
C ILE A 37 -3.30 16.99 -2.87
N ALA A 38 -3.33 16.53 -4.12
CA ALA A 38 -3.39 15.10 -4.46
C ALA A 38 -2.13 14.28 -4.10
N ASP A 39 -0.97 14.92 -3.91
CA ASP A 39 0.32 14.22 -3.73
C ASP A 39 0.81 14.16 -2.27
N GLU A 40 0.11 14.84 -1.35
CA GLU A 40 0.50 14.94 0.07
C GLU A 40 -0.38 14.11 1.00
N HIS A 41 -1.66 13.88 0.63
CA HIS A 41 -2.58 13.07 1.42
C HIS A 41 -2.57 11.59 0.98
N PRO A 42 -2.39 10.61 1.88
CA PRO A 42 -2.21 9.20 1.50
C PRO A 42 -3.43 8.59 0.81
N VAL A 43 -4.64 9.08 1.10
CA VAL A 43 -5.86 8.64 0.42
C VAL A 43 -5.88 9.09 -1.04
N GLU A 44 -5.56 10.35 -1.29
CA GLU A 44 -5.55 10.89 -2.65
C GLU A 44 -4.41 10.29 -3.48
N PHE A 45 -3.26 10.09 -2.84
CA PHE A 45 -2.16 9.34 -3.42
C PHE A 45 -2.61 7.95 -3.88
N PHE A 46 -3.26 7.18 -2.99
CA PHE A 46 -3.70 5.83 -3.33
C PHE A 46 -4.81 5.82 -4.37
N ARG A 47 -5.77 6.76 -4.29
CA ARG A 47 -6.84 6.91 -5.28
C ARG A 47 -6.26 7.20 -6.66
N ARG A 48 -5.26 8.09 -6.75
CA ARG A 48 -4.52 8.37 -7.98
C ARG A 48 -3.81 7.11 -8.50
N TYR A 49 -3.08 6.40 -7.63
CA TYR A 49 -2.43 5.14 -7.99
C TYR A 49 -3.43 4.13 -8.58
N ALA A 50 -4.56 3.89 -7.89
CA ALA A 50 -5.59 2.96 -8.31
C ALA A 50 -6.19 3.32 -9.68
N ILE A 51 -6.49 4.61 -9.91
CA ILE A 51 -7.00 5.10 -11.19
C ILE A 51 -5.99 4.85 -12.30
N LEU A 52 -4.72 5.22 -12.10
CA LEU A 52 -3.68 5.05 -13.13
C LEU A 52 -3.47 3.58 -13.50
N ILE A 53 -3.51 2.68 -12.52
CA ILE A 53 -3.48 1.23 -12.78
C ILE A 53 -4.70 0.78 -13.59
N GLN A 54 -5.91 1.20 -13.21
CA GLN A 54 -7.15 0.83 -13.89
C GLN A 54 -7.25 1.33 -15.33
N THR A 55 -6.66 2.49 -15.61
CA THR A 55 -6.68 3.11 -16.94
C THR A 55 -5.43 2.79 -17.77
N TYR A 56 -4.52 1.96 -17.26
CA TYR A 56 -3.24 1.63 -17.88
C TYR A 56 -2.39 2.87 -18.21
N ASP A 57 -2.44 3.90 -17.36
CA ASP A 57 -1.70 5.15 -17.56
C ASP A 57 -0.26 5.00 -17.03
N GLU A 58 0.71 5.17 -17.93
CA GLU A 58 2.15 5.08 -17.63
C GLU A 58 2.62 6.07 -16.56
N LYS A 59 1.84 7.12 -16.24
CA LYS A 59 2.16 8.02 -15.13
C LYS A 59 2.24 7.31 -13.78
N VAL A 60 1.66 6.11 -13.63
CA VAL A 60 1.83 5.30 -12.41
C VAL A 60 3.30 4.98 -12.13
N ILE A 61 4.13 4.84 -13.17
CA ILE A 61 5.56 4.57 -13.07
C ILE A 61 6.27 5.69 -12.28
N GLY A 62 5.80 6.92 -12.45
CA GLY A 62 6.32 8.09 -11.75
C GLY A 62 6.03 8.12 -10.26
N LEU A 63 5.12 7.27 -9.75
CA LEU A 63 4.82 7.18 -8.31
C LEU A 63 5.88 6.40 -7.53
N TYR A 64 6.69 5.59 -8.20
CA TYR A 64 7.73 4.77 -7.55
C TYR A 64 9.02 5.56 -7.33
N SER A 65 9.65 5.36 -6.17
CA SER A 65 11.05 5.74 -5.97
C SER A 65 11.96 4.89 -6.85
N ASP A 66 13.13 5.40 -7.24
CA ASP A 66 14.16 4.57 -7.90
C ASP A 66 14.70 3.49 -6.95
N SER A 67 14.71 3.78 -5.65
CA SER A 67 15.10 2.85 -4.58
C SER A 67 13.94 1.99 -4.04
N ALA A 68 12.80 1.97 -4.73
CA ALA A 68 11.66 1.18 -4.28
C ALA A 68 12.00 -0.32 -4.25
N GLN A 69 11.37 -1.07 -3.35
CA GLN A 69 11.43 -2.53 -3.32
C GLN A 69 10.07 -3.09 -3.77
N ILE A 70 10.02 -3.73 -4.94
CA ILE A 70 8.80 -4.34 -5.47
C ILE A 70 8.90 -5.84 -5.26
N LEU A 71 8.02 -6.38 -4.44
CA LEU A 71 7.98 -7.79 -4.07
C LEU A 71 6.74 -8.44 -4.68
N VAL A 72 6.94 -9.50 -5.44
CA VAL A 72 5.86 -10.24 -6.10
C VAL A 72 5.92 -11.69 -5.65
N ASN A 73 4.83 -12.16 -5.05
CA ASN A 73 4.69 -13.59 -4.76
C ASN A 73 3.75 -14.24 -5.78
N MET A 74 4.28 -15.13 -6.60
CA MET A 74 3.49 -15.90 -7.56
C MET A 74 3.10 -17.25 -6.96
N LYS A 75 1.81 -17.43 -6.69
CA LYS A 75 1.24 -18.67 -6.15
C LYS A 75 0.82 -19.62 -7.28
N HIS A 76 1.56 -20.72 -7.46
CA HIS A 76 1.18 -21.76 -8.42
C HIS A 76 0.24 -22.80 -7.80
N THR A 77 -0.59 -23.43 -8.63
CA THR A 77 -1.61 -24.43 -8.22
C THR A 77 -1.04 -25.69 -7.55
N HIS A 78 0.26 -25.95 -7.66
CA HIS A 78 0.94 -27.11 -7.06
C HIS A 78 1.72 -26.76 -5.78
N GLY A 79 1.47 -25.59 -5.18
CA GLY A 79 2.18 -25.13 -3.97
C GLY A 79 3.60 -24.63 -4.23
N LEU A 80 4.03 -24.56 -5.50
CA LEU A 80 5.26 -23.86 -5.87
C LEU A 80 5.01 -22.36 -5.76
N GLU A 81 5.81 -21.68 -4.94
CA GLU A 81 5.82 -20.22 -4.84
C GLU A 81 7.07 -19.69 -5.54
N LYS A 82 6.89 -18.69 -6.40
CA LYS A 82 8.02 -17.93 -6.97
C LYS A 82 7.99 -16.54 -6.39
N PHE A 83 9.02 -16.23 -5.62
CA PHE A 83 9.26 -14.88 -5.12
C PHE A 83 10.09 -14.11 -6.15
N GLY A 84 9.56 -12.98 -6.58
CA GLY A 84 10.27 -11.99 -7.40
C GLY A 84 10.53 -10.74 -6.57
N GLU A 85 11.72 -10.18 -6.72
CA GLU A 85 12.09 -8.88 -6.17
C GLU A 85 12.67 -8.03 -7.30
N LEU A 86 12.20 -6.79 -7.39
CA LEU A 86 12.72 -5.78 -8.31
C LEU A 86 13.01 -4.51 -7.52
N SER A 87 14.11 -3.86 -7.85
CA SER A 87 14.32 -2.46 -7.48
C SER A 87 13.36 -1.55 -8.26
N GLY A 88 13.16 -0.34 -7.76
CA GLY A 88 12.36 0.68 -8.42
C GLY A 88 12.89 1.02 -9.81
N GLU A 89 14.21 1.06 -9.99
CA GLU A 89 14.83 1.29 -11.30
C GLU A 89 14.54 0.15 -12.28
N GLU A 90 14.67 -1.11 -11.86
CA GLU A 90 14.33 -2.28 -12.69
C GLU A 90 12.85 -2.31 -13.03
N TRP A 91 11.99 -2.05 -12.04
CA TRP A 91 10.56 -1.92 -12.26
C TRP A 91 10.24 -0.86 -13.31
N LYS A 92 10.81 0.35 -13.21
CA LYS A 92 10.56 1.44 -14.17
C LYS A 92 10.96 1.06 -15.60
N LYS A 93 12.03 0.29 -15.77
CA LYS A 93 12.47 -0.23 -17.09
C LYS A 93 11.47 -1.22 -17.68
N LEU A 94 10.85 -2.07 -16.85
CA LEU A 94 9.91 -3.13 -17.27
C LEU A 94 8.44 -2.67 -17.31
N ALA A 95 8.08 -1.66 -16.53
CA ALA A 95 6.70 -1.29 -16.25
C ALA A 95 5.94 -0.87 -17.51
N LYS A 96 6.58 -0.18 -18.45
CA LYS A 96 5.93 0.20 -19.72
C LYS A 96 5.44 -1.02 -20.50
N SER A 97 6.28 -2.04 -20.63
CA SER A 97 5.92 -3.29 -21.29
C SER A 97 4.85 -4.05 -20.51
N ALA A 98 4.91 -4.05 -19.18
CA ALA A 98 3.90 -4.68 -18.33
C ALA A 98 2.53 -4.00 -18.44
N ILE A 99 2.50 -2.66 -18.47
CA ILE A 99 1.28 -1.85 -18.65
C ILE A 99 0.70 -2.10 -20.04
N TRP A 100 1.52 -2.06 -21.08
CA TRP A 100 1.09 -2.37 -22.44
C TRP A 100 0.49 -3.78 -22.54
N MET A 101 1.13 -4.78 -21.93
CA MET A 101 0.62 -6.15 -21.91
C MET A 101 -0.71 -6.26 -21.13
N SER A 102 -0.82 -5.59 -19.99
CA SER A 102 -2.04 -5.57 -19.19
C SER A 102 -3.21 -4.96 -19.98
N LYS A 103 -2.96 -3.85 -20.69
CA LYS A 103 -3.93 -3.21 -21.58
C LYS A 103 -4.40 -4.14 -22.70
N ASN A 104 -3.48 -4.83 -23.36
CA ASN A 104 -3.82 -5.73 -24.47
C ASN A 104 -4.50 -7.03 -24.01
N THR A 105 -4.20 -7.48 -22.79
CA THR A 105 -4.85 -8.66 -22.21
C THR A 105 -6.13 -8.34 -21.44
N GLY A 106 -6.45 -7.06 -21.27
CA GLY A 106 -7.69 -6.57 -20.66
C GLY A 106 -7.82 -6.81 -19.16
N ASP A 107 -6.72 -7.08 -18.45
CA ASP A 107 -6.80 -7.28 -16.99
C ASP A 107 -7.02 -5.96 -16.26
N LYS A 108 -8.15 -5.85 -15.58
CA LYS A 108 -8.49 -4.70 -14.74
C LYS A 108 -8.25 -5.05 -13.28
N ILE A 109 -7.55 -4.17 -12.58
CA ILE A 109 -7.31 -4.31 -11.14
C ILE A 109 -8.22 -3.37 -10.36
N THR A 110 -8.97 -3.88 -9.41
CA THR A 110 -9.77 -3.08 -8.48
C THR A 110 -9.26 -3.23 -7.06
N TYR A 111 -9.51 -2.21 -6.23
CA TYR A 111 -9.08 -2.20 -4.84
C TYR A 111 -10.28 -2.00 -3.91
N SER A 112 -10.31 -2.70 -2.79
CA SER A 112 -11.32 -2.59 -1.74
C SER A 112 -10.70 -2.72 -0.35
N ASN A 113 -11.48 -2.48 0.70
CA ASN A 113 -11.04 -2.64 2.09
C ASN A 113 -9.73 -1.88 2.41
N LEU A 114 -9.67 -0.63 1.95
CA LEU A 114 -8.51 0.24 2.12
C LEU A 114 -8.27 0.52 3.61
N ASN A 115 -7.03 0.29 4.05
CA ASN A 115 -6.54 0.65 5.36
C ASN A 115 -5.24 1.46 5.21
N ILE A 116 -5.12 2.55 5.97
CA ILE A 116 -3.96 3.44 5.93
C ILE A 116 -3.50 3.67 7.36
N ILE A 117 -2.24 3.33 7.63
CA ILE A 117 -1.60 3.49 8.93
C ILE A 117 -0.42 4.43 8.77
N LYS A 118 -0.37 5.49 9.57
CA LYS A 118 0.81 6.36 9.66
C LYS A 118 1.98 5.58 10.26
N ILE A 119 3.13 5.69 9.63
CA ILE A 119 4.42 5.16 10.09
C ILE A 119 5.44 6.29 10.02
N ASP A 120 6.59 6.18 10.69
CA ASP A 120 7.71 7.14 10.71
C ASP A 120 7.54 8.37 9.78
N ASP A 121 8.08 8.30 8.57
CA ASP A 121 8.09 9.38 7.57
C ASP A 121 7.09 9.14 6.43
N GLY A 122 5.96 8.49 6.72
CA GLY A 122 4.97 8.20 5.69
C GLY A 122 3.83 7.30 6.13
N PHE A 123 3.42 6.39 5.25
CA PHE A 123 2.23 5.60 5.44
C PHE A 123 2.42 4.17 4.94
N ARG A 124 1.85 3.22 5.68
CA ARG A 124 1.55 1.89 5.17
C ARG A 124 0.11 1.89 4.66
N ILE A 125 -0.05 1.53 3.39
CA ILE A 125 -1.35 1.42 2.73
C ILE A 125 -1.57 -0.06 2.43
N SER A 126 -2.73 -0.60 2.82
CA SER A 126 -3.11 -1.98 2.54
C SER A 126 -4.52 -2.01 1.98
N ALA A 127 -4.81 -2.95 1.10
CA ALA A 127 -6.10 -3.10 0.45
C ALA A 127 -6.24 -4.52 -0.09
N ASP A 128 -7.47 -4.96 -0.32
CA ASP A 128 -7.73 -6.11 -1.17
C ASP A 128 -7.55 -5.70 -2.63
N ARG A 129 -6.66 -6.39 -3.36
CA ARG A 129 -6.39 -6.17 -4.78
C ARG A 129 -7.01 -7.28 -5.61
N TYR A 130 -8.06 -6.97 -6.35
CA TYR A 130 -8.77 -7.93 -7.21
C TYR A 130 -8.34 -7.82 -8.67
N SER A 131 -7.93 -8.92 -9.28
CA SER A 131 -7.72 -9.04 -10.73
C SER A 131 -8.96 -9.63 -11.38
N VAL A 132 -9.56 -8.86 -12.30
CA VAL A 132 -10.73 -9.28 -13.07
C VAL A 132 -10.40 -10.46 -13.97
N LYS A 133 -9.23 -10.46 -14.62
CA LYS A 133 -8.84 -11.53 -15.53
C LYS A 133 -8.56 -12.84 -14.79
N ALA A 134 -7.97 -12.76 -13.59
CA ALA A 134 -7.58 -13.92 -12.82
C ALA A 134 -8.69 -14.46 -11.89
N CYS A 135 -9.83 -13.78 -11.72
CA CYS A 135 -10.80 -14.05 -10.63
C CYS A 135 -10.10 -14.22 -9.27
N TYR A 136 -9.17 -13.32 -8.93
CA TYR A 136 -8.36 -13.48 -7.73
C TYR A 136 -8.28 -12.20 -6.93
N THR A 137 -8.60 -12.31 -5.64
CA THR A 137 -8.35 -11.29 -4.63
C THR A 137 -7.08 -11.60 -3.88
N ASP A 138 -6.11 -10.68 -3.97
CA ASP A 138 -4.95 -10.62 -3.10
C ASP A 138 -5.27 -9.73 -1.89
N SER A 139 -5.47 -10.35 -0.73
CA SER A 139 -5.71 -9.65 0.55
C SER A 139 -4.44 -9.31 1.32
N SER A 140 -3.27 -9.60 0.75
CA SER A 140 -1.96 -9.33 1.33
C SER A 140 -1.26 -8.14 0.70
N PHE A 141 -1.87 -7.51 -0.30
CA PHE A 141 -1.35 -6.31 -0.95
C PHE A 141 -1.07 -5.19 0.06
N TYR A 142 0.12 -4.61 -0.05
CA TYR A 142 0.44 -3.37 0.63
C TYR A 142 1.48 -2.53 -0.10
N GLN A 143 1.45 -1.24 0.20
CA GLN A 143 2.48 -0.28 -0.16
C GLN A 143 3.03 0.40 1.09
N ILE A 144 4.32 0.71 1.06
CA ILE A 144 4.93 1.71 1.95
C ILE A 144 5.22 2.93 1.11
N VAL A 145 4.63 4.05 1.49
CA VAL A 145 4.85 5.35 0.84
C VAL A 145 5.54 6.29 1.80
N LYS A 146 6.50 7.08 1.31
CA LYS A 146 7.20 8.09 2.09
C LYS A 146 7.32 9.39 1.31
N PHE A 147 7.43 10.49 2.03
CA PHE A 147 7.72 11.78 1.41
C PHE A 147 9.15 11.80 0.85
N ASN A 148 9.29 12.28 -0.38
CA ASN A 148 10.60 12.58 -0.96
C ASN A 148 11.09 13.96 -0.51
N LYS A 149 12.27 14.38 -0.99
CA LYS A 149 12.85 15.69 -0.67
C LYS A 149 12.00 16.89 -1.17
N GLU A 150 11.08 16.66 -2.09
CA GLU A 150 10.14 17.68 -2.60
C GLU A 150 8.82 17.69 -1.82
N GLY A 151 8.68 16.89 -0.75
CA GLY A 151 7.44 16.79 0.01
C GLY A 151 6.34 15.96 -0.68
N LYS A 152 6.66 15.18 -1.72
CA LYS A 152 5.69 14.34 -2.43
C LYS A 152 5.80 12.88 -2.00
N LEU A 153 4.65 12.22 -1.83
CA LEU A 153 4.65 10.78 -1.57
C LEU A 153 5.20 9.98 -2.75
N LYS A 154 6.04 8.99 -2.45
CA LYS A 154 6.57 7.99 -3.38
C LYS A 154 6.43 6.59 -2.79
N ILE A 155 6.16 5.61 -3.65
CA ILE A 155 6.18 4.20 -3.29
C ILE A 155 7.63 3.80 -3.04
N MET A 156 7.91 3.42 -1.80
CA MET A 156 9.21 2.92 -1.33
C MET A 156 9.21 1.39 -1.27
N LYS A 157 8.04 0.79 -1.09
CA LYS A 157 7.87 -0.65 -1.13
C LYS A 157 6.48 -0.99 -1.64
N GLU A 158 6.37 -2.05 -2.41
CA GLU A 158 5.11 -2.64 -2.81
C GLU A 158 5.22 -4.15 -2.69
N TYR A 159 4.19 -4.77 -2.15
CA TYR A 159 4.04 -6.21 -2.14
C TYR A 159 2.69 -6.56 -2.73
N PHE A 160 2.67 -7.56 -3.60
CA PHE A 160 1.43 -8.13 -4.11
C PHE A 160 1.61 -9.58 -4.52
N GLU A 161 0.49 -10.28 -4.56
CA GLU A 161 0.39 -11.65 -5.03
C GLU A 161 -0.24 -11.71 -6.42
N VAL A 162 0.22 -12.69 -7.20
CA VAL A 162 -0.36 -13.05 -8.49
C VAL A 162 -0.54 -14.55 -8.59
N ILE A 163 -1.54 -14.97 -9.35
CA ILE A 163 -1.73 -16.37 -9.73
C ILE A 163 -1.57 -16.52 -11.24
N PRO A 164 -0.92 -17.59 -11.73
CA PRO A 164 -0.69 -17.79 -13.16
C PRO A 164 -1.93 -18.33 -13.88
N LYS A 165 -2.79 -19.07 -13.17
CA LYS A 165 -4.02 -19.66 -13.70
C LYS A 165 -5.21 -18.88 -13.17
N SER A 166 -6.10 -18.46 -14.06
CA SER A 166 -7.37 -17.86 -13.64
C SER A 166 -8.17 -18.83 -12.77
N LYS A 167 -8.92 -18.29 -11.82
CA LYS A 167 -9.95 -19.00 -11.04
C LYS A 167 -11.35 -18.84 -11.64
N CYS A 168 -11.47 -18.07 -12.72
CA CYS A 168 -12.51 -18.29 -13.69
C CYS A 168 -12.05 -19.49 -14.58
#